data_AF-A0A662Q449-F1
#
_entry.id   AF-A0A662Q449-F1
#
_cell.length_a   1.000
_cell.length_b   1.000
_cell.length_c   1.000
_cell.angle_alpha   90.00
_cell.angle_beta   90.00
_cell.angle_gamma   90.00
#
_symmetry.space_group_name_H-M   'P 1'
#
loop_
_entity.id
_entity.type
_entity.pdbx_description
1 polymer ?
#
loop_
_entity_poly.entity_id
_entity_poly.type
_entity_poly.pdbx_seq_one_letter_code
_entity_poly.pdbx_strand_id
1 'polypeptide(L)' 'MEPYILFKKEGKYVAAPATLLDDFNKILAVANPLRLKILKTLASQPMYSRQLANYLKVDEQTIY' A
#
# COMPACT_ATOMS: atom_id res chain seq x y z
N MET A 1 -18.94 13.16 -9.70
CA MET A 1 -17.99 13.93 -8.85
C MET A 1 -16.95 12.96 -8.35
N GLU A 2 -15.66 13.27 -8.54
CA GLU A 2 -14.59 12.46 -7.96
C GLU A 2 -14.50 12.72 -6.45
N PRO A 3 -14.24 11.69 -5.61
CA PRO A 3 -14.13 11.88 -4.18
C PRO A 3 -12.90 12.73 -3.85
N TYR A 4 -13.01 13.58 -2.84
CA TYR A 4 -11.90 14.36 -2.32
C TYR A 4 -11.98 14.45 -0.80
N ILE A 5 -10.80 14.55 -0.16
CA ILE A 5 -10.69 14.77 1.30
C ILE A 5 -10.30 16.22 1.52
N LEU A 6 -11.05 16.90 2.39
CA LEU A 6 -10.76 18.24 2.88
C LEU A 6 -10.06 18.14 4.23
N PHE A 7 -8.85 18.69 4.33
CA PHE A 7 -8.11 18.73 5.59
C PHE A 7 -7.42 20.07 5.79
N LYS A 8 -7.14 20.39 7.06
CA LYS A 8 -6.51 21.66 7.44
C LYS A 8 -5.00 21.47 7.52
N LYS A 9 -4.25 22.23 6.72
CA LYS A 9 -2.79 22.28 6.74
C LYS A 9 -2.36 23.74 6.87
N GLU A 10 -1.59 24.07 7.91
CA GLU A 10 -1.06 25.42 8.14
C GLU A 10 -2.16 26.52 8.14
N GLY A 11 -3.32 26.21 8.74
CA GLY A 11 -4.43 27.16 8.81
C GLY A 11 -5.27 27.29 7.54
N LYS A 12 -4.87 26.66 6.42
CA LYS A 12 -5.61 26.65 5.16
C LYS A 12 -6.32 25.31 4.94
N TYR A 13 -7.46 25.35 4.25
CA TYR A 13 -8.13 24.14 3.79
C TYR A 13 -7.51 23.69 2.46
N VAL A 14 -7.11 22.43 2.42
CA VAL A 14 -6.53 21.78 1.23
C VAL A 14 -7.43 20.62 0.85
N ALA A 15 -7.74 20.50 -0.44
CA ALA A 15 -8.43 19.35 -1.01
C ALA A 15 -7.40 18.43 -1.68
N ALA A 16 -7.47 17.13 -1.37
CA ALA A 16 -6.71 16.10 -2.08
C ALA A 16 -7.65 15.09 -2.73
N PRO A 17 -7.33 14.59 -3.94
CA PRO A 17 -8.10 13.54 -4.57
C PRO A 17 -8.11 12.30 -3.68
N ALA A 18 -9.26 11.64 -3.63
CA ALA A 18 -9.47 10.46 -2.80
C ALA A 18 -10.11 9.34 -3.61
N THR A 19 -9.66 8.13 -3.34
CA THR A 19 -10.28 6.91 -3.88
C THR A 19 -11.11 6.29 -2.78
N LEU A 20 -12.41 6.15 -3.02
CA LEU A 20 -13.27 5.33 -2.15
C LEU A 20 -12.97 3.87 -2.46
N LEU A 21 -12.66 3.11 -1.42
CA LEU A 21 -12.43 1.68 -1.53
C LEU A 21 -13.67 0.95 -1.02
N ASP A 22 -14.30 0.19 -1.91
CA ASP A 22 -15.55 -0.53 -1.61
C ASP A 22 -15.34 -1.77 -0.74
N ASP A 23 -14.07 -2.19 -0.55
CA ASP A 23 -13.69 -3.40 0.16
C ASP A 23 -12.65 -3.10 1.24
N PHE A 24 -13.07 -3.23 2.50
CA PHE A 24 -12.22 -3.05 3.67
C PHE A 24 -11.00 -4.00 3.67
N ASN A 25 -11.11 -5.17 3.05
CA ASN A 25 -9.99 -6.11 2.97
C ASN A 25 -8.83 -5.55 2.11
N LYS A 26 -9.14 -4.71 1.10
CA LYS A 26 -8.10 -4.01 0.32
C LYS A 26 -7.33 -3.02 1.18
N ILE A 27 -7.98 -2.40 2.16
CA ILE A 27 -7.33 -1.52 3.15
C ILE A 27 -6.43 -2.34 4.06
N LEU A 28 -6.89 -3.50 4.55
CA LEU A 28 -6.09 -4.39 5.40
C LEU A 28 -4.84 -4.92 4.70
N ALA A 29 -4.89 -5.11 3.38
CA ALA A 29 -3.73 -5.51 2.57
C ALA A 29 -2.61 -4.46 2.62
N VAL A 30 -2.95 -3.16 2.64
CA VAL A 30 -1.97 -2.06 2.69
C VAL A 30 -1.71 -1.53 4.11
N ALA A 31 -2.53 -1.90 5.09
CA ALA A 31 -2.36 -1.53 6.49
C ALA A 31 -1.18 -2.27 7.15
N ASN A 32 -0.85 -3.47 6.67
CA ASN A 32 0.33 -4.19 7.14
C ASN A 32 1.59 -3.63 6.44
N PRO A 33 2.60 -3.12 7.19
CA PRO A 33 3.80 -2.52 6.60
C PRO A 33 4.59 -3.46 5.69
N LEU A 34 4.65 -4.75 6.03
CA LEU A 34 5.36 -5.75 5.22
C LEU A 34 4.61 -6.04 3.92
N ARG A 35 3.29 -6.23 3.97
CA ARG A 35 2.46 -6.42 2.77
C ARG A 35 2.53 -5.20 1.85
N LEU A 36 2.49 -4.00 2.40
CA LEU A 36 2.67 -2.77 1.62
C LEU A 36 4.05 -2.73 0.94
N LYS A 37 5.10 -3.15 1.65
CA LYS A 37 6.46 -3.23 1.09
C LYS A 37 6.53 -4.26 -0.03
N ILE A 38 5.95 -5.44 0.15
CA ILE A 38 5.82 -6.50 -0.87
C ILE A 38 5.14 -5.95 -2.13
N LEU A 39 3.97 -5.32 -1.98
CA LEU A 39 3.21 -4.75 -3.10
C LEU A 39 4.00 -3.67 -3.84
N LYS A 40 4.68 -2.77 -3.11
CA LYS A 40 5.52 -1.73 -3.73
C LYS A 40 6.69 -2.34 -4.50
N THR A 41 7.38 -3.33 -3.92
CA THR A 41 8.50 -4.01 -4.58
C THR A 41 8.04 -4.69 -5.87
N LEU A 42 6.95 -5.47 -5.82
CA LEU A 42 6.41 -6.16 -6.99
C LEU A 42 5.92 -5.20 -8.08
N ALA A 43 5.33 -4.07 -7.70
CA ALA A 43 4.90 -3.04 -8.64
C ALA A 43 6.09 -2.39 -9.38
N SER A 44 7.23 -2.20 -8.70
CA SER A 44 8.44 -1.67 -9.35
C SER A 44 9.24 -2.73 -10.11
N GLN A 45 9.28 -3.95 -9.58
CA GLN A 45 10.11 -5.05 -10.09
C GLN A 45 9.41 -6.38 -9.78
N PRO A 46 8.76 -7.00 -10.78
CA PRO A 46 8.16 -8.32 -10.63
C PRO A 46 9.20 -9.37 -10.24
N MET A 47 8.91 -10.17 -9.21
CA MET A 47 9.80 -11.20 -8.67
C MET A 47 9.00 -12.43 -8.26
N TYR A 48 9.63 -13.61 -8.31
CA TYR A 48 9.09 -14.81 -7.69
C TYR A 48 9.21 -14.76 -6.17
N SER A 49 8.36 -15.48 -5.43
CA SER A 49 8.27 -15.44 -3.96
C SER A 49 9.63 -15.61 -3.27
N ARG A 50 10.44 -16.57 -3.70
CA ARG A 50 11.81 -16.79 -3.19
C ARG A 50 12.74 -15.60 -3.40
N GLN A 51 12.69 -14.99 -4.58
CA GLN A 51 13.52 -13.82 -4.89
C GLN A 51 13.11 -12.63 -4.01
N LEU A 52 11.80 -12.45 -3.81
CA LEU A 52 11.26 -11.41 -2.96
C LEU A 52 11.64 -11.62 -1.49
N ALA A 53 11.55 -12.86 -1.00
CA ALA A 53 11.96 -13.23 0.36
C ALA A 53 13.44 -12.89 0.62
N ASN A 54 14.32 -13.28 -0.31
CA ASN A 54 15.75 -12.96 -0.26
C ASN A 54 15.99 -11.45 -0.30
N TYR A 55 15.28 -10.72 -1.18
CA TYR A 55 15.40 -9.27 -1.30
C TYR A 55 14.96 -8.54 -0.02
N LEU A 56 13.86 -8.98 0.58
CA LEU A 56 13.29 -8.41 1.81
C LEU A 56 13.95 -8.93 3.09
N LYS A 57 14.82 -9.95 2.99
CA LYS A 57 15.48 -10.64 4.10
C LYS A 57 14.48 -11.22 5.11
N VAL A 58 13.47 -11.89 4.59
CA VAL A 58 12.44 -12.60 5.38
C VAL A 58 12.37 -14.06 4.95
N ASP A 59 11.75 -14.89 5.78
CA ASP A 59 11.47 -16.28 5.41
C ASP A 59 10.51 -16.36 4.22
N GLU A 60 10.71 -17.31 3.29
CA GLU A 60 9.87 -17.46 2.10
C GLU A 60 8.40 -17.71 2.46
N GLN A 61 8.12 -18.40 3.57
CA GLN A 61 6.77 -18.67 4.07
C GLN A 61 6.05 -17.40 4.53
N THR A 62 6.78 -16.32 4.83
CA THR A 62 6.20 -15.02 5.18
C THR A 62 5.66 -14.28 3.96
N ILE A 63 6.11 -14.65 2.75
CA ILE A 63 5.66 -14.04 1.48
C ILE A 63 4.34 -14.65 0.99
N TYR A 64 4.06 -15.92 1.32
CA TYR A 64 2.79 -16.60 1.02
C TYR A 64 1.66 -16.08 1.92
#